data_AF-A0A485PKS1-F1
#
_entry.id   AF-A0A485PKS1-F1
#
_cell.length_a   1.000
_cell.length_b   1.000
_cell.length_c   1.000
_cell.angle_alpha   90.00
_cell.angle_beta   90.00
_cell.angle_gamma   90.00
#
_symmetry.space_group_name_H-M   'P 1'
#
loop_
_entity.id
_entity.type
_entity.pdbx_description
1 polymer ?
#
loop_
_entity_poly.entity_id
_entity_poly.type
_entity_poly.pdbx_seq_one_letter_code
_entity_poly.pdbx_strand_id
1 'polypeptide(L)'
;MSNARMVHYQGLLLNPLRTTYTPPRTLNPASLLPDPDLDSPLHDGADILAQIHGTRKDLQDRPLPDAEVTWFTDGSSFVHQGQ
;
A
#
# COMPACT_ATOMS: atom_id res chain seq x y z
N MET A 1 -4.07 10.37 -9.26
CA MET A 1 -4.64 11.63 -8.71
C MET A 1 -4.50 12.71 -9.77
N SER A 2 -5.53 13.52 -10.02
CA SER A 2 -5.43 14.62 -10.99
C SER A 2 -4.95 15.92 -10.33
N ASN A 3 -4.36 16.84 -11.10
CA ASN A 3 -3.92 18.14 -10.61
C ASN A 3 -5.06 18.95 -9.99
N ALA A 4 -6.24 18.93 -10.61
CA ALA A 4 -7.43 19.59 -10.07
C ALA A 4 -7.80 19.09 -8.66
N ARG A 5 -7.73 17.76 -8.44
CA ARG A 5 -8.00 17.18 -7.11
C ARG A 5 -6.91 17.58 -6.11
N MET A 6 -5.64 17.59 -6.52
CA MET A 6 -4.53 18.00 -5.66
C MET A 6 -4.68 19.44 -5.17
N VAL A 7 -4.93 20.39 -6.09
CA VAL A 7 -5.08 21.81 -5.74
C VAL A 7 -6.26 22.02 -4.79
N HIS A 8 -7.38 21.32 -5.03
CA HIS A 8 -8.53 21.38 -4.14
C HIS A 8 -8.19 20.89 -2.72
N TYR A 9 -7.50 19.75 -2.59
CA TYR A 9 -7.09 19.25 -1.27
C TYR A 9 -6.08 20.15 -0.58
N GLN A 10 -5.12 20.72 -1.31
CA GLN A 10 -4.14 21.65 -0.75
C GLN A 10 -4.81 22.89 -0.16
N GLY A 11 -5.77 23.50 -0.88
CA GLY A 11 -6.48 24.67 -0.39
C GLY A 11 -7.26 24.43 0.90
N LEU A 12 -7.73 23.19 1.13
CA LEU A 12 -8.46 22.82 2.34
C LEU A 12 -7.56 22.39 3.49
N LEU A 13 -6.55 21.55 3.20
CA LEU A 13 -5.79 20.84 4.23
C LEU A 13 -4.54 21.59 4.69
N LEU A 14 -3.97 22.46 3.83
CA LEU A 14 -2.75 23.21 4.16
C LEU A 14 -3.02 24.59 4.78
N ASN A 15 -4.25 24.88 5.20
CA ASN A 15 -4.58 26.14 5.87
C ASN A 15 -4.20 26.06 7.37
N PRO A 16 -3.09 26.68 7.82
CA PRO A 16 -2.61 26.54 9.19
C PRO A 16 -3.49 27.25 10.23
N LEU A 17 -4.39 28.14 9.79
CA LEU A 17 -5.34 28.81 10.68
C LEU A 17 -6.52 27.90 11.05
N ARG A 18 -6.74 26.82 10.29
CA ARG A 18 -7.92 25.94 10.42
C ARG A 18 -7.55 24.48 10.63
N THR A 19 -6.33 24.08 10.29
CA THR A 19 -5.91 22.68 10.29
C THR A 19 -4.57 22.52 11.00
N THR A 20 -4.52 21.58 11.94
CA THR A 20 -3.30 21.15 12.61
C THR A 20 -3.11 19.66 12.39
N TYR A 21 -1.86 19.26 12.20
CA TYR A 21 -1.48 17.86 12.05
C TYR A 21 -0.90 17.36 13.36
N THR A 22 -1.34 16.18 13.79
CA THR A 22 -0.82 15.49 14.97
C THR A 22 -0.02 14.26 14.54
N PRO A 23 0.83 13.70 15.41
CA PRO A 23 1.45 12.41 15.15
C PRO A 23 0.41 11.34 14.78
N PRO A 24 0.75 10.40 13.87
CA PRO A 24 -0.11 9.25 13.59
C PRO A 24 -0.43 8.46 14.86
N ARG A 25 -1.66 7.95 14.95
CA ARG A 25 -2.11 7.08 16.05
C ARG A 25 -2.90 5.92 15.49
N THR A 26 -2.77 4.75 16.10
CA THR A 26 -3.62 3.62 15.75
C THR A 26 -5.00 3.81 16.37
N LEU A 27 -6.04 3.52 15.58
CA LEU A 27 -7.43 3.64 16.02
C LEU A 27 -8.04 2.26 16.21
N ASN A 28 -8.82 2.11 17.28
CA ASN A 28 -9.65 0.93 17.46
C ASN A 28 -10.74 0.89 16.36
N PRO A 29 -10.91 -0.21 15.60
CA PRO A 29 -11.88 -0.26 14.50
C PRO A 29 -13.35 -0.08 14.91
N ALA A 30 -13.71 -0.44 16.14
CA ALA A 30 -15.09 -0.35 16.63
C ALA A 30 -15.43 1.05 17.16
N SER A 31 -14.50 1.69 17.89
CA SER A 31 -14.75 3.01 18.51
C SER A 31 -14.21 4.19 17.70
N LEU A 32 -13.28 3.96 16.78
CA LEU A 32 -12.51 4.99 16.05
C LEU A 32 -11.77 5.98 16.96
N LEU A 33 -11.47 5.55 18.20
CA LEU A 33 -10.69 6.31 19.16
C LEU A 33 -9.23 5.81 19.19
N PRO A 34 -8.28 6.66 19.61
CA PRO A 34 -6.90 6.24 19.84
C PRO A 34 -6.84 5.08 20.82
N ASP A 35 -6.08 4.05 20.47
CA ASP A 35 -5.90 2.86 21.28
C ASP A 35 -4.41 2.69 21.60
N PRO A 36 -3.96 2.99 22.83
CA PRO A 36 -2.54 2.99 23.18
C PRO A 36 -1.93 1.59 23.11
N ASP A 37 -2.74 0.54 23.22
CA ASP A 37 -2.28 -0.84 23.11
C ASP A 37 -1.97 -1.22 21.64
N LEU A 38 -2.46 -0.43 20.68
CA LEU A 38 -2.24 -0.61 19.24
C LEU A 38 -1.20 0.36 18.66
N ASP A 39 -0.63 1.27 19.46
CA ASP A 39 0.40 2.23 19.03
C ASP A 39 1.81 1.60 18.91
N SER A 40 1.96 0.31 19.24
CA SER A 40 3.16 -0.44 18.88
C SER A 40 3.21 -0.62 17.35
N PRO A 41 4.35 -0.37 16.69
CA PRO A 41 4.43 -0.45 15.23
C PRO A 41 4.04 -1.86 14.76
N LEU A 42 2.86 -1.95 14.14
CA LEU A 42 2.28 -3.20 13.68
C LEU A 42 3.04 -3.81 12.48
N HIS A 43 3.91 -3.03 11.82
CA HIS A 43 4.65 -3.43 10.63
C HIS A 43 6.12 -2.98 10.66
N ASP A 44 6.99 -3.87 10.18
CA ASP A 44 8.41 -3.61 9.97
C ASP A 44 8.60 -2.64 8.80
N GLY A 45 9.62 -1.78 8.85
CA GLY A 45 9.89 -0.75 7.84
C GLY A 45 10.09 -1.32 6.42
N ALA A 46 10.38 -2.62 6.30
CA ALA A 46 10.44 -3.34 5.02
C ALA A 46 9.10 -3.36 4.26
N ASP A 47 7.96 -3.49 4.96
CA ASP A 47 6.62 -3.52 4.36
C ASP A 47 6.24 -2.16 3.74
N ILE A 48 6.77 -1.08 4.31
CA ILE A 48 6.56 0.28 3.83
C ILE A 48 7.36 0.54 2.54
N LEU A 49 8.58 -0.02 2.43
CA LEU A 49 9.42 0.16 1.25
C LEU A 49 8.94 -0.67 0.04
N ALA A 50 8.34 -1.84 0.28
CA ALA A 50 7.73 -2.66 -0.78
C ALA A 50 6.57 -1.92 -1.48
N GLN A 51 5.78 -1.14 -0.72
CA GLN A 51 4.71 -0.32 -1.27
C GLN A 51 5.19 0.78 -2.24
N ILE A 52 6.44 1.20 -2.17
CA ILE A 52 6.98 2.26 -3.03
C ILE A 52 7.48 1.69 -4.37
N HIS A 53 7.82 0.39 -4.42
CA HIS A 53 8.55 -0.20 -5.54
C HIS A 53 7.77 -1.24 -6.36
N GLY A 54 6.64 -1.76 -5.87
CA GLY A 54 5.75 -2.61 -6.65
C GLY A 54 4.69 -1.79 -7.40
N THR A 55 4.55 -1.97 -8.71
CA THR A 55 3.40 -1.39 -9.45
C THR A 55 2.06 -1.92 -8.92
N ARG A 56 2.07 -3.10 -8.28
CA ARG A 56 0.91 -3.78 -7.70
C ARG A 56 1.16 -4.17 -6.23
N LYS A 57 0.58 -3.41 -5.30
CA LYS A 57 0.79 -3.56 -3.84
C LYS A 57 0.12 -4.78 -3.22
N ASP A 58 -0.93 -5.28 -3.85
CA ASP A 58 -1.77 -6.39 -3.39
C ASP A 58 -1.32 -7.75 -3.94
N LEU A 59 -0.26 -7.78 -4.76
CA LEU A 59 0.26 -9.02 -5.31
C LEU A 59 0.89 -9.86 -4.20
N GLN A 60 0.41 -11.10 -4.07
CA GLN A 60 0.89 -12.07 -3.09
C GLN A 60 1.20 -13.39 -3.82
N ASP A 61 2.15 -14.16 -3.30
CA ASP A 61 2.48 -15.51 -3.79
C ASP A 61 1.46 -16.57 -3.32
N ARG A 62 0.19 -16.17 -3.17
CA ARG A 62 -0.92 -17.04 -2.75
C ARG A 62 -1.99 -17.07 -3.84
N PRO A 63 -2.63 -18.24 -4.08
CA PRO A 63 -3.76 -18.30 -5.00
C PRO A 63 -4.87 -17.34 -4.58
N LEU A 64 -5.46 -16.64 -5.55
CA LEU A 64 -6.67 -15.84 -5.35
C LEU A 64 -7.87 -16.79 -5.11
N PRO A 65 -8.64 -16.64 -4.02
CA PRO A 65 -9.78 -17.51 -3.73
C PRO A 65 -10.83 -17.54 -4.86
N ASP A 66 -11.07 -16.39 -5.48
CA ASP A 66 -12.09 -16.19 -6.53
C ASP A 66 -11.44 -15.87 -7.89
N ALA A 67 -10.37 -16.58 -8.23
CA ALA A 67 -9.70 -16.40 -9.52
C ALA A 67 -10.65 -16.75 -10.68
N GLU A 68 -10.90 -15.79 -11.59
CA GLU A 68 -11.67 -16.04 -12.81
C GLU A 68 -10.99 -17.09 -13.72
N VAL A 69 -9.65 -17.06 -13.77
CA VAL A 69 -8.84 -18.00 -14.54
C VAL A 69 -7.58 -18.37 -13.77
N THR A 70 -7.17 -19.64 -13.88
CA THR A 70 -5.87 -20.13 -13.43
C THR A 70 -4.97 -20.37 -14.64
N TRP A 71 -3.96 -19.52 -14.81
CA TRP A 71 -2.98 -19.65 -15.90
C TRP A 71 -1.74 -20.41 -15.42
N PHE A 72 -1.20 -21.25 -16.30
CA PHE A 72 0.08 -21.91 -16.10
C PHE A 72 1.07 -21.33 -17.11
N THR A 73 2.27 -21.00 -16.65
CA THR A 73 3.36 -20.53 -17.50
C THR A 73 4.51 -21.51 -17.39
N ASP A 74 4.92 -22.09 -18.51
CA ASP A 74 6.18 -22.81 -18.61
C ASP A 74 7.20 -21.94 -19.34
N GLY A 75 8.47 -22.08 -18.98
CA GLY A 75 9.58 -21.34 -19.56
C GLY A 75 10.65 -22.30 -20.03
N SER A 76 10.61 -22.71 -21.30
CA SER A 76 11.69 -23.48 -21.91
C SER A 76 12.75 -22.56 -22.48
N SER A 77 14.02 -22.78 -22.12
CA SER A 77 15.17 -22.19 -22.79
C SER A 77 16.10 -23.31 -23.27
N PHE A 78 16.51 -23.25 -24.54
CA PHE A 78 17.44 -24.21 -25.13
C PHE A 78 18.56 -23.46 -25.84
N VAL A 79 19.80 -23.86 -25.57
CA VAL A 79 20.98 -23.41 -26.30
C VAL A 79 21.46 -24.56 -27.17
N HIS A 80 21.44 -24.36 -28.49
CA HIS A 80 21.99 -25.32 -29.43
C HIS A 80 23.47 -25.03 -29.66
N GLN A 81 24.35 -25.98 -29.32
CA GLN A 81 25.80 -25.90 -29.59
C GLN A 81 26.57 -24.71 -28.99
N GLY A 82 26.06 -24.09 -27.93
CA GLY A 82 26.85 -23.19 -27.09
C GLY A 82 27.27 -21.85 -27.71
N GLN A 83 26.51 -21.31 -28.67
CA GLN A 83 26.68 -19.94 -29.18
C GLN A 83 25.39 -19.12 -29.07
#